data_AF-A0A3D3H950-F1
#
_entry.id   AF-A0A3D3H950-F1
#
_cell.length_a   1.000
_cell.length_b   1.000
_cell.length_c   1.000
_cell.angle_alpha   90.00
_cell.angle_beta   90.00
_cell.angle_gamma   90.00
#
_symmetry.space_group_name_H-M   'P 1'
#
loop_
_entity.id
_entity.type
_entity.pdbx_description
1 polymer ?
#
loop_
_entity_poly.entity_id
_entity_poly.type
_entity_poly.pdbx_seq_one_letter_code
_entity_poly.pdbx_strand_id
1 'polypeptide(L)'
;MRHKIARLLGDLEHLAAVEIERLEAALGYPSEDVRLMADNHTAVRRKLAELKLDPDDTTSQELYHALSARYRQDCLGFEQKLGISDVTPLQRAHIAIEMAKLCLSGQSAWALKCSVAKQLLATLPPNRTKKLLGFRSLDSMLKRTHAGLILLLANHVESPSWQKRFHSRLANSDPSNWELKDLNIVKLPKVISQNAVVFEQSAGTIGVGHADLPILSWLAQILQAASLACSSDMTRQLLAIEPALRWWLDNNHRVAWLDKEPVSLNLTDVAINHHSDSFEQRSLIHGGRSLWQKLLSRYEDLPQELADLPKVGPELADTKKFAPELVAVEEISV
;
A
#
# COMPACT_ATOMS: atom_id res chain seq x y z
N MET A 1 -23.06 8.40 7.28
CA MET A 1 -21.70 8.82 6.89
C MET A 1 -20.64 7.84 7.34
N ARG A 2 -20.72 7.30 8.57
CA ARG A 2 -19.99 6.10 9.05
C ARG A 2 -19.76 4.99 8.01
N HIS A 3 -20.81 4.58 7.30
CA HIS A 3 -20.73 3.57 6.23
C HIS A 3 -19.84 3.95 5.03
N LYS A 4 -19.59 5.24 4.76
CA LYS A 4 -18.82 5.65 3.57
C LYS A 4 -17.32 5.38 3.72
N ILE A 5 -16.73 5.70 4.87
CA ILE A 5 -15.31 5.42 5.13
C ILE A 5 -15.11 3.91 5.26
N ALA A 6 -15.98 3.25 6.02
CA ALA A 6 -15.92 1.82 6.24
C ALA A 6 -16.03 1.02 4.91
N ARG A 7 -16.93 1.43 4.01
CA ARG A 7 -17.07 0.84 2.65
C ARG A 7 -15.80 0.95 1.79
N LEU A 8 -14.97 1.96 1.99
CA LEU A 8 -13.68 2.06 1.26
C LEU A 8 -12.66 1.03 1.72
N LEU A 9 -12.87 0.38 2.87
CA LEU A 9 -11.99 -0.63 3.43
C LEU A 9 -12.39 -2.06 3.04
N GLY A 10 -13.39 -2.22 2.16
CA GLY A 10 -13.87 -3.51 1.67
C GLY A 10 -14.30 -4.44 2.79
N ASP A 11 -13.66 -5.61 2.87
CA ASP A 11 -13.98 -6.67 3.83
C ASP A 11 -13.84 -6.26 5.31
N LEU A 12 -13.17 -5.14 5.58
CA LEU A 12 -13.06 -4.59 6.93
C LEU A 12 -14.17 -3.63 7.32
N GLU A 13 -15.16 -3.37 6.45
CA GLU A 13 -16.23 -2.41 6.72
C GLU A 13 -16.85 -2.62 8.11
N HIS A 14 -17.19 -3.86 8.47
CA HIS A 14 -17.79 -4.18 9.76
C HIS A 14 -16.86 -3.90 10.94
N LEU A 15 -15.58 -4.27 10.83
CA LEU A 15 -14.59 -4.05 11.90
C LEU A 15 -14.31 -2.55 12.10
N ALA A 16 -14.18 -1.81 10.99
CA ALA A 16 -13.97 -0.37 11.02
C ALA A 16 -15.17 0.36 11.65
N ALA A 17 -16.40 -0.03 11.29
CA ALA A 17 -17.60 0.57 11.87
C ALA A 17 -17.69 0.36 13.39
N VAL A 18 -17.39 -0.86 13.86
CA VAL A 18 -17.36 -1.19 15.30
C VAL A 18 -16.31 -0.37 16.05
N GLU A 19 -15.14 -0.15 15.46
CA GLU A 19 -14.11 0.65 16.12
C GLU A 19 -14.44 2.13 16.18
N ILE A 20 -15.02 2.70 15.11
CA ILE A 20 -15.51 4.09 15.17
C ILE A 20 -16.52 4.20 16.32
N GLU A 21 -17.47 3.28 16.43
CA GLU A 21 -18.46 3.29 17.51
C GLU A 21 -17.82 3.19 18.89
N ARG A 22 -16.82 2.33 19.05
CA ARG A 22 -16.05 2.18 20.30
C ARG A 22 -15.32 3.47 20.68
N LEU A 23 -14.64 4.10 19.71
CA LEU A 23 -13.91 5.36 19.90
C LEU A 23 -14.87 6.51 20.22
N GLU A 24 -15.97 6.63 19.48
CA GLU A 24 -17.00 7.64 19.72
C GLU A 24 -17.59 7.49 21.13
N ALA A 25 -17.97 6.27 21.53
CA ALA A 25 -18.51 6.04 22.87
C ALA A 25 -17.50 6.37 23.99
N ALA A 26 -16.23 6.04 23.78
CA ALA A 26 -15.17 6.32 24.73
C ALA A 26 -14.83 7.81 24.86
N LEU A 27 -15.00 8.58 23.80
CA LEU A 27 -14.57 9.98 23.70
C LEU A 27 -15.73 10.98 23.76
N GLY A 28 -16.94 10.53 24.11
CA GLY A 28 -18.11 11.41 24.26
C GLY A 28 -18.73 11.87 22.94
N TYR A 29 -18.65 11.04 21.91
CA TYR A 29 -19.23 11.22 20.58
C TYR A 29 -18.76 12.48 19.83
N PRO A 30 -17.45 12.70 19.65
CA PRO A 30 -16.93 13.89 18.97
C PRO A 30 -17.32 13.99 17.48
N SER A 31 -17.77 12.89 16.86
CA SER A 31 -18.19 12.81 15.45
C SER A 31 -17.08 13.20 14.47
N GLU A 32 -15.86 12.74 14.72
CA GLU A 32 -14.69 13.07 13.88
C GLU A 32 -14.80 12.50 12.46
N ASP A 33 -15.52 11.38 12.28
CA ASP A 33 -15.84 10.83 10.96
C ASP A 33 -16.65 11.82 10.11
N VAL A 34 -17.68 12.44 10.70
CA VAL A 34 -18.54 13.44 10.03
C VAL A 34 -17.74 14.67 9.66
N ARG A 35 -16.93 15.18 10.59
CA ARG A 35 -16.07 16.36 10.37
C ARG A 35 -15.04 16.11 9.28
N LEU A 36 -14.37 14.96 9.32
CA LEU A 36 -13.37 14.58 8.30
C LEU A 36 -14.01 14.48 6.91
N MET A 37 -15.22 13.93 6.81
CA MET A 37 -15.94 13.84 5.54
C MET A 37 -16.35 15.20 4.99
N ALA A 38 -16.78 16.14 5.84
CA ALA A 38 -17.10 17.50 5.43
C ALA A 38 -15.85 18.26 4.94
N ASP A 39 -14.73 18.15 5.67
CA ASP A 39 -13.45 18.72 5.29
C ASP A 39 -12.94 18.13 3.97
N ASN A 40 -13.10 16.82 3.81
CA ASN A 40 -12.73 16.13 2.59
C ASN A 40 -13.58 16.59 1.40
N HIS A 41 -14.89 16.71 1.56
CA HIS A 41 -15.77 17.21 0.50
C HIS A 41 -15.37 18.62 0.05
N THR A 42 -15.14 19.53 1.01
CA THR A 42 -14.70 20.91 0.73
C THR A 42 -13.35 20.94 0.00
N ALA A 43 -12.39 20.12 0.44
CA ALA A 43 -11.09 20.02 -0.20
C ALA A 43 -11.20 19.46 -1.63
N VAL A 44 -12.01 18.42 -1.85
CA VAL A 44 -12.23 17.84 -3.18
C VAL A 44 -12.82 18.86 -4.14
N ARG A 45 -13.81 19.67 -3.74
CA ARG A 45 -14.36 20.73 -4.60
C ARG A 45 -13.27 21.72 -5.06
N ARG A 46 -12.35 22.10 -4.16
CA ARG A 46 -11.19 22.94 -4.54
C ARG A 46 -10.28 22.23 -5.55
N LYS A 47 -10.04 20.92 -5.37
CA LYS A 47 -9.21 20.14 -6.28
C LYS A 47 -9.83 19.93 -7.66
N LEU A 48 -11.16 19.79 -7.74
CA LEU A 48 -11.89 19.81 -9.01
C LEU A 48 -11.64 21.12 -9.77
N ALA A 49 -11.77 22.26 -9.10
CA ALA A 49 -11.48 23.55 -9.71
C ALA A 49 -10.01 23.69 -10.16
N GLU A 50 -9.04 23.18 -9.38
CA GLU A 50 -7.62 23.14 -9.79
C GLU A 50 -7.37 22.25 -11.02
N LEU A 51 -8.19 21.22 -11.23
CA LEU A 51 -8.20 20.37 -12.43
C LEU A 51 -9.00 21.00 -13.59
N LYS A 52 -9.56 22.21 -13.41
CA LYS A 52 -10.46 22.90 -14.35
C LYS A 52 -11.75 22.11 -14.63
N LEU A 53 -12.21 21.37 -13.64
CA LEU A 53 -13.49 20.65 -13.64
C LEU A 53 -14.53 21.44 -12.85
N ASP A 54 -15.81 21.36 -13.25
CA ASP A 54 -16.91 22.00 -12.54
C ASP A 54 -17.34 21.14 -11.33
N PRO A 55 -17.17 21.61 -10.08
CA PRO A 55 -17.52 20.83 -8.90
C PRO A 55 -19.00 20.43 -8.78
N ASP A 56 -19.89 21.08 -9.53
CA ASP A 56 -21.34 20.85 -9.49
C ASP A 56 -21.86 19.93 -10.61
N ASP A 57 -21.08 19.73 -11.67
CA ASP A 57 -21.46 18.92 -12.85
C ASP A 57 -20.49 17.75 -13.14
N THR A 58 -19.34 17.69 -12.46
CA THR A 58 -18.36 16.64 -12.69
C THR A 58 -18.82 15.30 -12.13
N THR A 59 -18.82 14.28 -12.98
CA THR A 59 -19.07 12.89 -12.63
C THR A 59 -17.82 12.18 -12.07
N SER A 60 -18.03 11.04 -11.40
CA SER A 60 -16.90 10.23 -10.93
C SER A 60 -15.99 9.72 -12.06
N GLN A 61 -16.57 9.36 -13.20
CA GLN A 61 -15.81 8.86 -14.35
C GLN A 61 -14.96 9.96 -15.00
N GLU A 62 -15.50 11.18 -15.13
CA GLU A 62 -14.76 12.33 -15.62
C GLU A 62 -13.59 12.69 -14.71
N LEU A 63 -13.81 12.73 -13.39
CA LEU A 63 -12.73 12.95 -12.43
C LEU A 63 -11.66 11.86 -12.56
N TYR A 64 -12.05 10.59 -12.67
CA TYR A 64 -11.10 9.49 -12.84
C TYR A 64 -10.22 9.70 -14.08
N HIS A 65 -10.81 10.00 -15.24
CA HIS A 65 -10.04 10.22 -16.46
C HIS A 65 -9.19 11.50 -16.40
N ALA A 66 -9.67 12.57 -15.76
CA ALA A 66 -8.90 13.78 -15.55
C ALA A 66 -7.67 13.54 -14.66
N LEU A 67 -7.80 12.74 -13.60
CA LEU A 67 -6.68 12.32 -12.77
C LEU A 67 -5.67 11.48 -13.56
N SER A 68 -6.15 10.52 -14.37
CA SER A 68 -5.28 9.73 -15.25
C SER A 68 -4.53 10.58 -16.27
N ALA A 69 -5.20 11.57 -16.88
CA ALA A 69 -4.59 12.49 -17.83
C ALA A 69 -3.52 13.38 -17.17
N ARG A 70 -3.82 13.93 -16.00
CA ARG A 70 -2.84 14.69 -15.20
C ARG A 70 -1.65 13.83 -14.81
N TYR A 71 -1.90 12.63 -14.29
CA TYR A 71 -0.85 11.72 -13.86
C TYR A 71 0.09 11.36 -15.00
N ARG A 72 -0.46 11.12 -16.20
CA ARG A 72 0.35 10.91 -17.41
C ARG A 72 1.25 12.10 -17.72
N GLN A 73 0.75 13.32 -17.62
CA GLN A 73 1.56 14.53 -17.82
C GLN A 73 2.67 14.65 -16.77
N ASP A 74 2.36 14.37 -15.51
CA ASP A 74 3.35 14.40 -14.43
C ASP A 74 4.41 13.31 -14.59
N CYS A 75 4.05 12.10 -15.03
CA CYS A 75 4.99 11.04 -15.40
C CYS A 75 5.95 11.49 -16.52
N LEU A 76 5.40 12.07 -17.60
CA LEU A 76 6.21 12.58 -18.71
C LEU A 76 7.16 13.70 -18.26
N GLY A 77 6.65 14.66 -17.49
CA GLY A 77 7.47 15.76 -16.96
C GLY A 77 8.56 15.25 -16.01
N PHE A 78 8.28 14.23 -15.21
CA PHE A 78 9.25 13.60 -14.32
C PHE A 78 10.36 12.89 -15.10
N GLU A 79 10.03 12.06 -16.09
CA GLU A 79 11.03 11.37 -16.92
C GLU A 79 11.89 12.35 -17.75
N GLN A 80 11.27 13.40 -18.30
CA GLN A 80 11.99 14.46 -19.02
C GLN A 80 13.02 15.17 -18.14
N LYS A 81 12.67 15.51 -16.91
CA LYS A 81 13.58 16.17 -15.96
C LYS A 81 14.75 15.28 -15.53
N LEU A 82 14.53 13.97 -15.48
CA LEU A 82 15.61 13.01 -15.25
C LEU A 82 16.54 12.85 -16.46
N GLY A 83 16.23 13.50 -17.60
CA GLY A 83 17.00 13.36 -18.84
C GLY A 83 16.89 11.97 -19.44
N ILE A 84 15.81 11.25 -19.13
CA ILE A 84 15.60 9.87 -19.55
C ILE A 84 14.78 9.86 -20.83
N SER A 85 15.41 9.52 -21.94
CA SER A 85 14.76 9.22 -23.22
C SER A 85 15.10 7.79 -23.65
N ASP A 86 14.15 7.10 -24.28
CA ASP A 86 14.35 5.77 -24.89
C ASP A 86 14.85 4.66 -23.94
N VAL A 87 14.33 4.63 -22.72
CA VAL A 87 14.60 3.54 -21.76
C VAL A 87 13.64 2.37 -21.94
N THR A 88 14.20 1.17 -21.81
CA THR A 88 13.41 -0.06 -21.73
C THR A 88 12.61 -0.12 -20.43
N PRO A 89 11.49 -0.88 -20.39
CA PRO A 89 10.72 -1.10 -19.17
C PRO A 89 11.56 -1.61 -17.99
N LEU A 90 12.55 -2.46 -18.28
CA LEU A 90 13.47 -2.99 -17.28
C LEU A 90 14.38 -1.90 -16.70
N GLN A 91 14.86 -0.99 -17.56
CA GLN A 91 15.67 0.16 -17.10
C GLN A 91 14.83 1.11 -16.24
N ARG A 92 13.55 1.38 -16.60
CA ARG A 92 12.64 2.17 -15.75
C ARG A 92 12.51 1.59 -14.36
N ALA A 93 12.25 0.28 -14.26
CA ALA A 93 12.14 -0.40 -12.96
C ALA A 93 13.46 -0.32 -12.17
N HIS A 94 14.60 -0.49 -12.83
CA HIS A 94 15.90 -0.39 -12.17
C HIS A 94 16.17 1.02 -11.63
N ILE A 95 15.91 2.07 -12.43
CA ILE A 95 16.07 3.46 -12.02
C ILE A 95 15.17 3.77 -10.82
N ALA A 96 13.91 3.34 -10.86
CA ALA A 96 13.00 3.50 -9.75
C ALA A 96 13.47 2.78 -8.47
N ILE A 97 14.03 1.57 -8.59
CA ILE A 97 14.62 0.85 -7.44
C ILE A 97 15.78 1.64 -6.82
N GLU A 98 16.71 2.15 -7.64
CA GLU A 98 17.85 2.91 -7.13
C GLU A 98 17.41 4.24 -6.49
N MET A 99 16.47 4.94 -7.10
CA MET A 99 15.87 6.15 -6.51
C MET A 99 15.13 5.85 -5.20
N ALA A 100 14.38 4.74 -5.14
CA ALA A 100 13.72 4.33 -3.90
C ALA A 100 14.71 4.00 -2.78
N LYS A 101 15.85 3.34 -3.08
CA LYS A 101 16.90 3.10 -2.09
C LYS A 101 17.44 4.40 -1.50
N LEU A 102 17.57 5.46 -2.31
CA LEU A 102 17.98 6.78 -1.82
C LEU A 102 16.91 7.37 -0.88
N CYS A 103 15.63 7.33 -1.26
CA CYS A 103 14.53 7.80 -0.41
C CYS A 103 14.41 7.03 0.92
N LEU A 104 14.75 5.74 0.90
CA LEU A 104 14.64 4.85 2.06
C LEU A 104 15.95 4.75 2.86
N SER A 105 16.95 5.56 2.53
CA SER A 105 18.22 5.58 3.26
C SER A 105 18.00 5.92 4.73
N GLY A 106 18.53 5.10 5.63
CA GLY A 106 18.35 5.25 7.08
C GLY A 106 16.97 4.85 7.59
N GLN A 107 16.09 4.33 6.73
CA GLN A 107 14.82 3.76 7.15
C GLN A 107 15.01 2.28 7.48
N SER A 108 14.53 1.88 8.66
CA SER A 108 14.60 0.50 9.11
C SER A 108 13.23 0.02 9.59
N ALA A 109 13.03 -1.29 9.52
CA ALA A 109 11.82 -1.96 9.97
C ALA A 109 12.15 -3.18 10.82
N TRP A 110 11.21 -3.57 11.67
CA TRP A 110 11.28 -4.82 12.41
C TRP A 110 11.13 -5.99 11.44
N ALA A 111 12.17 -6.82 11.36
CA ALA A 111 12.20 -8.02 10.54
C ALA A 111 12.78 -9.20 11.32
N LEU A 112 12.46 -10.41 10.88
CA LEU A 112 13.06 -11.61 11.44
C LEU A 112 14.58 -11.62 11.23
N LYS A 113 15.27 -12.14 12.23
CA LYS A 113 16.67 -12.55 12.10
C LYS A 113 16.80 -13.56 10.96
N CYS A 114 17.84 -13.40 10.14
CA CYS A 114 18.03 -14.24 8.95
C CYS A 114 18.19 -15.72 9.33
N SER A 115 18.86 -16.01 10.45
CA SER A 115 18.97 -17.35 11.02
C SER A 115 17.60 -17.94 11.38
N VAL A 116 16.75 -17.17 12.07
CA VAL A 116 15.42 -17.60 12.49
C VAL A 116 14.51 -17.82 11.28
N ALA A 117 14.52 -16.90 10.30
CA ALA A 117 13.78 -17.07 9.06
C ALA A 117 14.14 -18.39 8.35
N LYS A 118 15.45 -18.70 8.24
CA LYS A 118 15.91 -19.96 7.65
C LYS A 118 15.52 -21.18 8.47
N GLN A 119 15.53 -21.10 9.80
CA GLN A 119 15.04 -22.18 10.67
C GLN A 119 13.55 -22.43 10.49
N LEU A 120 12.72 -21.38 10.47
CA LEU A 120 11.29 -21.50 10.20
C LEU A 120 11.04 -22.15 8.84
N LEU A 121 11.73 -21.70 7.80
CA LEU A 121 11.64 -22.30 6.45
C LEU A 121 12.15 -23.74 6.40
N ALA A 122 13.14 -24.13 7.22
CA ALA A 122 13.59 -25.51 7.31
C ALA A 122 12.55 -26.42 7.98
N THR A 123 11.88 -25.92 9.02
CA THR A 123 10.84 -26.67 9.75
C THR A 123 9.51 -26.75 9.01
N LEU A 124 9.24 -25.83 8.08
CA LEU A 124 8.08 -25.82 7.21
C LEU A 124 8.51 -25.51 5.76
N PRO A 125 9.06 -26.50 5.03
CA PRO A 125 9.66 -26.29 3.71
C PRO A 125 8.69 -25.70 2.67
N PRO A 126 9.04 -24.59 1.98
CA PRO A 126 8.21 -24.02 0.92
C PRO A 126 8.51 -24.71 -0.42
N ASN A 127 7.81 -25.82 -0.68
CA ASN A 127 8.13 -26.70 -1.81
C ASN A 127 7.81 -26.06 -3.18
N ARG A 128 6.75 -25.25 -3.27
CA ARG A 128 6.40 -24.58 -4.54
C ARG A 128 7.39 -23.46 -4.84
N THR A 129 7.79 -22.70 -3.83
CA THR A 129 8.81 -21.66 -3.90
C THR A 129 10.16 -22.24 -4.32
N LYS A 130 10.54 -23.38 -3.74
CA LYS A 130 11.76 -24.11 -4.13
C LYS A 130 11.76 -24.48 -5.60
N LYS A 131 10.62 -25.00 -6.10
CA LYS A 131 10.44 -25.33 -7.53
C LYS A 131 10.46 -24.08 -8.41
N LEU A 132 9.79 -23.00 -7.98
CA LEU A 132 9.72 -21.71 -8.68
C LEU A 132 11.12 -21.12 -8.92
N LEU A 133 11.96 -21.19 -7.89
CA LEU A 133 13.36 -20.74 -7.91
C LEU A 133 14.33 -21.73 -8.58
N GLY A 134 13.86 -22.90 -9.01
CA GLY A 134 14.68 -23.89 -9.72
C GLY A 134 15.64 -24.70 -8.84
N PHE A 135 15.44 -24.74 -7.52
CA PHE A 135 16.31 -25.51 -6.61
C PHE A 135 15.87 -26.96 -6.47
N ARG A 136 16.84 -27.89 -6.46
CA ARG A 136 16.59 -29.32 -6.22
C ARG A 136 16.40 -29.64 -4.73
N SER A 137 17.21 -29.02 -3.86
CA SER A 137 17.18 -29.23 -2.40
C SER A 137 16.86 -27.95 -1.63
N LEU A 138 16.25 -28.12 -0.46
CA LEU A 138 15.94 -27.02 0.46
C LEU A 138 17.22 -26.35 0.98
N ASP A 139 18.21 -27.15 1.37
CA ASP A 139 19.49 -26.67 1.87
C ASP A 139 20.22 -25.77 0.86
N SER A 140 20.26 -26.16 -0.42
CA SER A 140 20.85 -25.32 -1.47
C SER A 140 20.11 -24.00 -1.65
N MET A 141 18.77 -24.01 -1.58
CA MET A 141 17.96 -22.80 -1.66
C MET A 141 18.24 -21.85 -0.49
N LEU A 142 18.24 -22.36 0.75
CA LEU A 142 18.48 -21.58 1.97
C LEU A 142 19.91 -21.04 2.05
N LYS A 143 20.89 -21.70 1.42
CA LYS A 143 22.28 -21.21 1.34
C LYS A 143 22.48 -20.13 0.28
N ARG A 144 21.84 -20.25 -0.88
CA ARG A 144 22.11 -19.41 -2.06
C ARG A 144 21.13 -18.27 -2.28
N THR A 145 19.99 -18.28 -1.59
CA THR A 145 18.95 -17.26 -1.75
C THR A 145 18.77 -16.47 -0.47
N HIS A 146 18.58 -15.16 -0.60
CA HIS A 146 18.24 -14.30 0.53
C HIS A 146 16.92 -14.73 1.17
N ALA A 147 16.89 -14.88 2.50
CA ALA A 147 15.72 -15.41 3.22
C ALA A 147 14.46 -14.58 2.98
N GLY A 148 14.60 -13.25 2.87
CA GLY A 148 13.46 -12.37 2.59
C GLY A 148 12.83 -12.58 1.21
N LEU A 149 13.61 -12.92 0.19
CA LEU A 149 13.04 -13.27 -1.12
C LEU A 149 12.28 -14.60 -1.04
N ILE A 150 12.81 -15.58 -0.29
CA ILE A 150 12.12 -16.87 -0.10
C ILE A 150 10.79 -16.66 0.62
N LEU A 151 10.78 -15.90 1.71
CA LEU A 151 9.57 -15.61 2.49
C LEU A 151 8.52 -14.90 1.65
N LEU A 152 8.95 -13.85 0.92
CA LEU A 152 8.08 -13.09 0.05
C LEU A 152 7.42 -13.96 -1.02
N LEU A 153 8.21 -14.80 -1.70
CA LEU A 153 7.68 -15.73 -2.71
C LEU A 153 6.77 -16.79 -2.09
N ALA A 154 7.14 -17.31 -0.92
CA ALA A 154 6.35 -18.34 -0.25
C ALA A 154 4.98 -17.82 0.17
N ASN A 155 4.89 -16.56 0.61
CA ASN A 155 3.62 -15.94 0.98
C ASN A 155 2.65 -15.79 -0.20
N HIS A 156 3.13 -15.82 -1.45
CA HIS A 156 2.28 -15.69 -2.64
C HIS A 156 2.04 -17.03 -3.37
N VAL A 157 2.98 -17.97 -3.29
CA VAL A 157 2.98 -19.16 -4.14
C VAL A 157 2.58 -20.43 -3.39
N GLU A 158 2.83 -20.49 -2.07
CA GLU A 158 2.46 -21.65 -1.27
C GLU A 158 0.94 -21.77 -1.07
N SER A 159 0.48 -22.93 -0.60
CA SER A 159 -0.96 -23.15 -0.37
C SER A 159 -1.49 -22.33 0.83
N PRO A 160 -2.78 -22.01 0.87
CA PRO A 160 -3.41 -21.37 2.04
C PRO A 160 -3.17 -22.14 3.35
N SER A 161 -3.13 -23.47 3.28
CA SER A 161 -2.79 -24.33 4.42
C SER A 161 -1.34 -24.17 4.90
N TRP A 162 -0.39 -23.93 3.99
CA TRP A 162 0.99 -23.64 4.33
C TRP A 162 1.10 -22.24 4.93
N GLN A 163 0.49 -21.24 4.30
CA GLN A 163 0.48 -19.84 4.76
C GLN A 163 -0.07 -19.75 6.19
N LYS A 164 -1.24 -20.36 6.45
CA LYS A 164 -1.85 -20.39 7.79
C LYS A 164 -0.92 -21.01 8.85
N ARG A 165 -0.25 -22.12 8.53
CA ARG A 165 0.71 -22.76 9.44
C ARG A 165 1.95 -21.89 9.67
N PHE A 166 2.44 -21.24 8.62
CA PHE A 166 3.59 -20.35 8.70
C PHE A 166 3.27 -19.12 9.55
N HIS A 167 2.17 -18.43 9.28
CA HIS A 167 1.70 -17.26 10.06
C HIS A 167 1.44 -17.61 11.51
N SER A 168 0.88 -18.79 11.80
CA SER A 168 0.71 -19.26 13.19
C SER A 168 2.04 -19.42 13.93
N ARG A 169 3.09 -19.92 13.26
CA ARG A 169 4.45 -20.00 13.86
C ARG A 169 5.07 -18.62 14.03
N LEU A 170 4.87 -17.74 13.05
CA LEU A 170 5.37 -16.38 13.08
C LEU A 170 4.76 -15.59 14.26
N ALA A 171 3.45 -15.69 14.45
CA ALA A 171 2.73 -15.01 15.54
C ALA A 171 3.17 -15.49 16.94
N ASN A 172 3.65 -16.73 17.05
CA ASN A 172 4.17 -17.31 18.30
C ASN A 172 5.69 -17.19 18.43
N SER A 173 6.37 -16.44 17.55
CA SER A 173 7.81 -16.25 17.62
C SER A 173 8.19 -15.30 18.76
N ASP A 174 9.28 -15.63 19.46
CA ASP A 174 9.80 -14.79 20.55
C ASP A 174 10.24 -13.40 20.03
N PRO A 175 9.95 -12.29 20.74
CA PRO A 175 10.38 -10.95 20.36
C PRO A 175 11.89 -10.82 20.09
N SER A 176 12.73 -11.58 20.79
CA SER A 176 14.18 -11.60 20.58
C SER A 176 14.61 -12.17 19.22
N ASN A 177 13.71 -12.83 18.49
CA ASN A 177 13.95 -13.30 17.12
C ASN A 177 13.87 -12.20 16.06
N TRP A 178 13.41 -11.02 16.45
CA TRP A 178 13.25 -9.86 15.59
C TRP A 178 14.42 -8.91 15.79
N GLU A 179 14.75 -8.16 14.74
CA GLU A 179 15.76 -7.14 14.76
C GLU A 179 15.37 -5.98 13.84
N LEU A 180 15.86 -4.79 14.17
CA LEU A 180 15.71 -3.63 13.30
C LEU A 180 16.69 -3.76 12.13
N LYS A 181 16.18 -3.70 10.91
CA LYS A 181 16.95 -3.85 9.67
C LYS A 181 16.52 -2.86 8.63
N ASP A 182 17.48 -2.47 7.79
CA ASP A 182 17.18 -1.68 6.60
C ASP A 182 16.25 -2.45 5.66
N LEU A 183 15.37 -1.70 5.00
CA LEU A 183 14.47 -2.26 4.02
C LEU A 183 15.25 -2.76 2.81
N ASN A 184 14.92 -3.97 2.37
CA ASN A 184 15.58 -4.60 1.25
C ASN A 184 14.65 -4.59 0.03
N ILE A 185 15.10 -4.01 -1.08
CA ILE A 185 14.36 -4.04 -2.35
C ILE A 185 14.97 -5.11 -3.26
N VAL A 186 14.17 -6.09 -3.66
CA VAL A 186 14.60 -7.21 -4.50
C VAL A 186 13.78 -7.27 -5.78
N LYS A 187 14.45 -7.55 -6.90
CA LYS A 187 13.78 -7.86 -8.15
C LYS A 187 13.21 -9.28 -8.10
N LEU A 188 11.94 -9.43 -8.45
CA LEU A 188 11.29 -10.73 -8.49
C LEU A 188 11.72 -11.52 -9.73
N PRO A 189 11.93 -12.84 -9.61
CA PRO A 189 12.35 -13.66 -10.75
C PRO A 189 11.21 -13.91 -11.75
N LYS A 190 9.95 -13.85 -11.30
CA LYS A 190 8.74 -14.11 -12.08
C LYS A 190 7.58 -13.27 -11.54
N VAL A 191 6.54 -13.11 -12.35
CA VAL A 191 5.25 -12.54 -11.90
C VAL A 191 4.60 -13.52 -10.93
N ILE A 192 4.29 -13.05 -9.72
CA ILE A 192 3.69 -13.84 -8.63
C ILE A 192 2.42 -13.21 -8.06
N SER A 193 2.09 -12.01 -8.51
CA SER A 193 0.96 -11.21 -8.05
C SER A 193 0.51 -10.33 -9.21
N GLN A 194 -0.75 -9.92 -9.18
CA GLN A 194 -1.27 -8.87 -10.06
C GLN A 194 -0.62 -7.52 -9.73
N ASN A 195 -0.20 -7.32 -8.47
CA ASN A 195 0.51 -6.13 -8.05
C ASN A 195 1.96 -6.18 -8.52
N ALA A 196 2.40 -5.09 -9.15
CA ALA A 196 3.77 -4.96 -9.63
C ALA A 196 4.79 -4.87 -8.49
N VAL A 197 4.37 -4.36 -7.32
CA VAL A 197 5.18 -4.31 -6.10
C VAL A 197 4.46 -5.06 -4.98
N VAL A 198 5.20 -5.87 -4.23
CA VAL A 198 4.69 -6.62 -3.08
C VAL A 198 5.63 -6.46 -1.88
N PHE A 199 5.10 -6.58 -0.67
CA PHE A 199 5.88 -6.41 0.56
C PHE A 199 5.74 -7.62 1.48
N GLU A 200 6.87 -8.10 1.99
CA GLU A 200 6.91 -9.11 3.04
C GLU A 200 7.44 -8.48 4.34
N GLN A 201 6.50 -8.11 5.21
CA GLN A 201 6.81 -7.40 6.45
C GLN A 201 7.69 -8.22 7.39
N SER A 202 7.49 -9.54 7.49
CA SER A 202 8.30 -10.37 8.38
C SER A 202 9.78 -10.40 7.98
N ALA A 203 10.09 -10.02 6.74
CA ALA A 203 11.44 -9.96 6.20
C ALA A 203 11.94 -8.54 5.90
N GLY A 204 11.12 -7.50 6.12
CA GLY A 204 11.44 -6.14 5.68
C GLY A 204 11.82 -6.06 4.20
N THR A 205 11.20 -6.91 3.35
CA THR A 205 11.62 -7.07 1.95
C THR A 205 10.51 -6.63 1.01
N ILE A 206 10.82 -5.72 0.08
CA ILE A 206 9.96 -5.26 -0.99
C ILE A 206 10.37 -5.96 -2.28
N GLY A 207 9.42 -6.65 -2.91
CA GLY A 207 9.59 -7.33 -4.19
C GLY A 207 9.08 -6.45 -5.33
N VAL A 208 9.91 -6.24 -6.35
CA VAL A 208 9.57 -5.48 -7.56
C VAL A 208 9.48 -6.44 -8.74
N GLY A 209 8.31 -6.51 -9.35
CA GLY A 209 7.97 -7.38 -10.46
C GLY A 209 8.49 -6.91 -11.81
N HIS A 210 7.82 -7.37 -12.87
CA HIS A 210 8.09 -6.98 -14.24
C HIS A 210 6.82 -6.40 -14.83
N ALA A 211 6.82 -5.12 -15.13
CA ALA A 211 5.72 -4.42 -15.81
C ALA A 211 6.27 -3.21 -16.57
N ASP A 212 5.57 -2.78 -17.61
CA ASP A 212 5.89 -1.53 -18.31
C ASP A 212 5.14 -0.38 -17.66
N LEU A 213 5.72 0.13 -16.57
CA LEU A 213 5.19 1.27 -15.82
C LEU A 213 6.16 2.45 -15.94
N PRO A 214 5.65 3.69 -15.93
CA PRO A 214 6.47 4.88 -15.71
C PRO A 214 7.29 4.81 -14.42
N ILE A 215 8.43 5.50 -14.38
CA ILE A 215 9.31 5.51 -13.19
C ILE A 215 8.55 5.98 -11.94
N LEU A 216 7.69 7.00 -12.09
CA LEU A 216 6.88 7.52 -10.99
C LEU A 216 5.91 6.47 -10.42
N SER A 217 5.37 5.58 -11.26
CA SER A 217 4.46 4.52 -10.81
C SER A 217 5.19 3.48 -9.98
N TRP A 218 6.38 3.08 -10.41
CA TRP A 218 7.25 2.21 -9.62
C TRP A 218 7.62 2.83 -8.28
N LEU A 219 8.06 4.09 -8.29
CA LEU A 219 8.45 4.80 -7.08
C LEU A 219 7.29 4.94 -6.08
N ALA A 220 6.11 5.35 -6.54
CA ALA A 220 4.94 5.48 -5.69
C ALA A 220 4.60 4.14 -5.02
N GLN A 221 4.57 3.04 -5.78
CA GLN A 221 4.26 1.71 -5.24
C GLN A 221 5.34 1.18 -4.29
N ILE A 222 6.63 1.37 -4.59
CA ILE A 222 7.73 0.95 -3.70
C ILE A 222 7.69 1.73 -2.38
N LEU A 223 7.53 3.05 -2.43
CA LEU A 223 7.47 3.88 -1.23
C LEU A 223 6.20 3.60 -0.43
N GLN A 224 5.06 3.37 -1.09
CA GLN A 224 3.83 2.98 -0.41
C GLN A 224 3.96 1.62 0.30
N ALA A 225 4.67 0.66 -0.32
CA ALA A 225 5.01 -0.61 0.31
C ALA A 225 5.95 -0.41 1.51
N ALA A 226 6.91 0.49 1.43
CA ALA A 226 7.79 0.84 2.54
C ALA A 226 7.04 1.52 3.70
N SER A 227 6.02 2.36 3.41
CA SER A 227 5.14 2.95 4.43
C SER A 227 4.35 1.92 5.25
N LEU A 228 4.28 0.66 4.81
CA LEU A 228 3.70 -0.43 5.61
C LEU A 228 4.66 -0.90 6.72
N ALA A 229 5.96 -0.69 6.52
CA ALA A 229 7.03 -1.12 7.40
C ALA A 229 7.45 -0.02 8.38
N CYS A 230 7.34 1.23 7.94
CA CYS A 230 7.75 2.42 8.67
C CYS A 230 6.53 3.12 9.29
N SER A 231 6.72 3.79 10.43
CA SER A 231 5.65 4.57 11.08
C SER A 231 5.32 5.89 10.38
N SER A 232 5.85 6.13 9.18
CA SER A 232 5.74 7.39 8.45
C SER A 232 5.45 7.16 6.97
N ASP A 233 4.78 8.14 6.35
CA ASP A 233 4.45 8.10 4.93
C ASP A 233 5.70 8.36 4.07
N MET A 234 6.30 7.28 3.57
CA MET A 234 7.48 7.31 2.71
C MET A 234 7.23 7.94 1.36
N THR A 235 5.97 8.03 0.89
CA THR A 235 5.68 8.69 -0.38
C THR A 235 6.01 10.18 -0.35
N ARG A 236 6.04 10.80 0.85
CA ARG A 236 6.48 12.19 1.03
C ARG A 236 7.93 12.43 0.66
N GLN A 237 8.78 11.40 0.66
CA GLN A 237 10.18 11.50 0.22
C GLN A 237 10.28 11.92 -1.26
N LEU A 238 9.24 11.71 -2.06
CA LEU A 238 9.19 12.17 -3.45
C LEU A 238 9.27 13.70 -3.58
N LEU A 239 8.90 14.47 -2.55
CA LEU A 239 9.04 15.94 -2.58
C LEU A 239 10.48 16.41 -2.63
N ALA A 240 11.40 15.62 -2.05
CA ALA A 240 12.83 15.93 -2.10
C ALA A 240 13.39 15.72 -3.51
N ILE A 241 12.74 14.89 -4.33
CA ILE A 241 13.12 14.60 -5.71
C ILE A 241 12.43 15.57 -6.67
N GLU A 242 11.10 15.70 -6.57
CA GLU A 242 10.29 16.51 -7.47
C GLU A 242 9.20 17.27 -6.71
N PRO A 243 9.38 18.59 -6.47
CA PRO A 243 8.39 19.42 -5.79
C PRO A 243 7.04 19.51 -6.50
N ALA A 244 6.96 19.33 -7.82
CA ALA A 244 5.69 19.32 -8.56
C ALA A 244 4.73 18.21 -8.09
N LEU A 245 5.26 17.13 -7.51
CA LEU A 245 4.46 16.03 -6.96
C LEU A 245 3.71 16.42 -5.68
N ARG A 246 3.94 17.62 -5.11
CA ARG A 246 3.20 18.12 -3.94
C ARG A 246 1.71 18.06 -4.10
N TRP A 247 1.20 18.33 -5.31
CA TRP A 247 -0.23 18.26 -5.55
C TRP A 247 -0.79 16.87 -5.23
N TRP A 248 -0.10 15.80 -5.60
CA TRP A 248 -0.54 14.43 -5.29
C TRP A 248 -0.44 14.12 -3.80
N LEU A 249 0.68 14.47 -3.18
CA LEU A 249 0.99 14.09 -1.80
C LEU A 249 0.12 14.80 -0.77
N ASP A 250 -0.31 16.04 -1.06
CA ASP A 250 -1.27 16.74 -0.22
C ASP A 250 -2.69 16.14 -0.30
N ASN A 251 -2.93 15.27 -1.29
CA ASN A 251 -4.21 14.62 -1.54
C ASN A 251 -4.23 13.11 -1.21
N ASN A 252 -3.17 12.56 -0.60
CA ASN A 252 -3.06 11.12 -0.35
C ASN A 252 -4.23 10.50 0.42
N HIS A 253 -4.84 11.21 1.37
CA HIS A 253 -6.00 10.73 2.13
C HIS A 253 -7.35 11.17 1.55
N ARG A 254 -7.37 11.81 0.38
CA ARG A 254 -8.57 12.39 -0.21
C ARG A 254 -9.25 11.40 -1.14
N VAL A 255 -10.56 11.27 -0.97
CA VAL A 255 -11.43 10.49 -1.84
C VAL A 255 -12.62 11.36 -2.22
N ALA A 256 -12.92 11.49 -3.50
CA ALA A 256 -14.12 12.17 -3.97
C ALA A 256 -15.31 11.21 -3.92
N TRP A 257 -16.50 11.70 -3.54
CA TRP A 257 -17.76 10.97 -3.69
C TRP A 257 -18.67 11.77 -4.60
N LEU A 258 -18.65 11.44 -5.90
CA LEU A 258 -19.47 12.08 -6.94
C LEU A 258 -20.45 11.03 -7.48
N ASP A 259 -21.72 11.39 -7.69
CA ASP A 259 -22.76 10.46 -8.15
C ASP A 259 -22.87 9.15 -7.35
N LYS A 260 -22.58 9.23 -6.03
CA LYS A 260 -22.53 8.10 -5.07
C LYS A 260 -21.38 7.12 -5.29
N GLU A 261 -20.47 7.41 -6.21
CA GLU A 261 -19.30 6.60 -6.48
C GLU A 261 -18.02 7.25 -5.94
N PRO A 262 -17.11 6.47 -5.35
CA PRO A 262 -15.84 6.98 -4.85
C PRO A 262 -14.76 7.05 -5.94
N VAL A 263 -13.92 8.08 -5.89
CA VAL A 263 -12.70 8.21 -6.70
C VAL A 263 -11.54 8.65 -5.81
N SER A 264 -10.47 7.85 -5.77
CA SER A 264 -9.29 8.16 -4.96
C SER A 264 -8.40 9.20 -5.65
N LEU A 265 -7.98 10.22 -4.91
CA LEU A 265 -6.95 11.17 -5.35
C LEU A 265 -5.55 10.77 -4.87
N ASN A 266 -5.41 9.60 -4.23
CA ASN A 266 -4.14 9.08 -3.74
C ASN A 266 -3.19 8.77 -4.91
N LEU A 267 -1.92 9.18 -4.79
CA LEU A 267 -0.91 8.98 -5.84
C LEU A 267 -0.77 7.51 -6.25
N THR A 268 -0.76 6.60 -5.28
CA THR A 268 -0.54 5.17 -5.54
C THR A 268 -1.76 4.54 -6.20
N ASP A 269 -2.98 4.88 -5.76
CA ASP A 269 -4.19 4.41 -6.44
C ASP A 269 -4.22 4.92 -7.88
N VAL A 270 -3.93 6.20 -8.12
CA VAL A 270 -3.90 6.75 -9.48
C VAL A 270 -2.79 6.11 -10.32
N ALA A 271 -1.63 5.82 -9.73
CA ALA A 271 -0.55 5.10 -10.40
C ALA A 271 -0.94 3.67 -10.81
N ILE A 272 -1.64 2.94 -9.93
CA ILE A 272 -2.19 1.61 -10.23
C ILE A 272 -3.26 1.73 -11.33
N ASN A 273 -4.18 2.67 -11.17
CA ASN A 273 -5.31 2.89 -12.06
C ASN A 273 -4.90 3.36 -13.44
N HIS A 274 -3.81 4.11 -13.60
CA HIS A 274 -3.32 4.54 -14.91
C HIS A 274 -2.99 3.35 -15.85
N HIS A 275 -2.82 2.14 -15.30
CA HIS A 275 -2.59 0.92 -16.07
C HIS A 275 -3.88 0.15 -16.39
N SER A 276 -4.99 0.50 -15.76
CA SER A 276 -6.32 -0.03 -16.07
C SER A 276 -7.11 1.03 -16.83
N ASP A 277 -7.66 0.71 -18.00
CA ASP A 277 -8.53 1.65 -18.71
C ASP A 277 -9.96 1.69 -18.15
N SER A 278 -10.29 0.80 -17.21
CA SER A 278 -11.65 0.67 -16.67
C SER A 278 -11.82 1.41 -15.35
N PHE A 279 -12.81 2.32 -15.34
CA PHE A 279 -13.27 2.98 -14.14
C PHE A 279 -13.84 1.98 -13.12
N GLU A 280 -14.52 0.93 -13.57
CA GLU A 280 -15.13 -0.11 -12.74
C GLU A 280 -14.08 -0.92 -11.98
N GLN A 281 -12.89 -1.08 -12.54
CA GLN A 281 -11.77 -1.82 -11.97
C GLN A 281 -10.78 -0.94 -11.19
N ARG A 282 -11.15 0.31 -10.89
CA ARG A 282 -10.25 1.24 -10.19
C ARG A 282 -9.94 0.78 -8.76
N SER A 283 -8.67 0.88 -8.37
CA SER A 283 -8.20 0.82 -7.00
C SER A 283 -8.63 2.04 -6.20
N LEU A 284 -9.05 1.79 -4.97
CA LEU A 284 -9.35 2.77 -3.92
C LEU A 284 -8.61 2.43 -2.60
N ILE A 285 -7.74 1.43 -2.66
CA ILE A 285 -7.16 0.76 -1.50
C ILE A 285 -6.33 1.74 -0.69
N HIS A 286 -5.44 2.47 -1.36
CA HIS A 286 -4.48 3.34 -0.69
C HIS A 286 -5.14 4.61 -0.16
N GLY A 287 -6.05 5.21 -0.92
CA GLY A 287 -6.83 6.37 -0.50
C GLY A 287 -7.77 6.06 0.66
N GLY A 288 -8.46 4.90 0.62
CA GLY A 288 -9.29 4.43 1.73
C GLY A 288 -8.48 4.24 3.01
N ARG A 289 -7.32 3.58 2.91
CA ARG A 289 -6.41 3.39 4.04
C ARG A 289 -5.85 4.70 4.58
N SER A 290 -5.39 5.61 3.72
CA SER A 290 -4.87 6.91 4.16
C SER A 290 -5.95 7.77 4.80
N LEU A 291 -7.20 7.71 4.31
CA LEU A 291 -8.33 8.37 4.94
C LEU A 291 -8.63 7.78 6.33
N TRP A 292 -8.60 6.45 6.46
CA TRP A 292 -8.77 5.78 7.74
C TRP A 292 -7.68 6.17 8.75
N GLN A 293 -6.41 6.16 8.34
CA GLN A 293 -5.30 6.62 9.20
C GLN A 293 -5.48 8.07 9.62
N LYS A 294 -5.97 8.93 8.71
CA LYS A 294 -6.27 10.32 9.04
C LYS A 294 -7.42 10.47 10.03
N LEU A 295 -8.41 9.58 9.98
CA LEU A 295 -9.48 9.53 10.96
C LEU A 295 -8.95 9.13 12.34
N LEU A 296 -8.17 8.05 12.42
CA LEU A 296 -7.57 7.59 13.67
C LEU A 296 -6.70 8.68 14.30
N SER A 297 -5.87 9.37 13.52
CA SER A 297 -5.02 10.45 14.05
C SER A 297 -5.85 11.58 14.67
N ARG A 298 -7.06 11.88 14.15
CA ARG A 298 -7.93 12.91 14.72
C ARG A 298 -8.47 12.51 16.10
N TYR A 299 -8.78 11.23 16.30
CA TYR A 299 -9.16 10.74 17.62
C TYR A 299 -7.99 10.76 18.61
N GLU A 300 -6.77 10.44 18.13
CA GLU A 300 -5.55 10.51 18.95
C GLU A 300 -5.19 11.94 19.38
N ASP A 301 -5.49 12.93 18.54
CA ASP A 301 -5.24 14.35 18.78
C ASP A 301 -6.26 15.00 19.76
N LEU A 302 -7.32 14.30 20.17
CA LEU A 302 -8.32 14.86 21.08
C LEU A 302 -7.75 15.05 22.50
N PRO A 303 -8.14 16.13 23.21
CA PRO A 303 -7.63 16.40 24.56
C PRO A 303 -7.89 15.24 25.53
N GLN A 304 -6.84 14.84 26.28
CA GLN A 304 -6.89 13.74 27.25
C GLN A 304 -7.87 13.97 28.42
N GLU A 305 -8.37 15.18 28.62
CA GLU A 305 -9.39 15.47 29.65
C GLU A 305 -10.73 14.75 29.38
N LEU A 306 -10.93 14.25 28.15
CA LEU A 306 -12.07 13.40 27.76
C LEU A 306 -11.79 11.89 27.92
N ALA A 307 -10.59 11.47 28.36
CA ALA A 307 -10.06 10.14 28.11
C ALA A 307 -9.87 9.25 29.36
N ASP A 308 -10.87 8.41 29.66
CA ASP A 308 -10.56 7.01 30.02
C ASP A 308 -10.44 6.21 28.70
N LEU A 309 -9.42 6.54 27.90
CA LEU A 309 -9.24 6.00 26.55
C LEU A 309 -9.01 4.47 26.58
N PRO A 310 -9.93 3.65 26.03
CA PRO A 310 -9.63 2.25 25.78
C PRO A 310 -8.66 2.18 24.60
N LYS A 311 -7.48 1.57 24.80
CA LYS A 311 -6.47 1.38 23.74
C LYS A 311 -7.13 0.86 22.45
N VAL A 312 -6.77 1.44 21.29
CA VAL A 312 -7.13 0.94 19.95
C VAL A 312 -6.86 -0.57 19.90
N GLY A 313 -7.85 -1.36 19.49
CA GLY A 313 -7.70 -2.81 19.44
C GLY A 313 -6.55 -3.20 18.49
N PRO A 314 -5.72 -4.22 18.84
CA PRO A 314 -4.55 -4.59 18.05
C PRO A 314 -4.87 -5.00 16.61
N GLU A 315 -6.12 -5.41 16.33
CA GLU A 315 -6.57 -5.81 14.99
C GLU A 315 -6.67 -4.65 13.99
N LEU A 316 -6.78 -3.40 14.46
CA LEU A 316 -6.87 -2.20 13.62
C LEU A 316 -5.57 -1.38 13.64
N ALA A 317 -4.70 -1.65 14.61
CA ALA A 317 -3.30 -1.25 14.56
C ALA A 317 -2.50 -2.11 13.55
N ASP A 318 -2.90 -3.37 13.33
CA ASP A 318 -2.27 -4.22 12.33
C ASP A 318 -2.76 -3.87 10.93
N THR A 319 -2.03 -2.95 10.30
CA THR A 319 -2.38 -2.42 8.99
C THR A 319 -2.34 -3.46 7.84
N LYS A 320 -1.99 -4.72 8.13
CA LYS A 320 -2.02 -5.86 7.20
C LYS A 320 -3.43 -6.31 6.81
N LYS A 321 -4.44 -6.07 7.64
CA LYS A 321 -5.83 -6.46 7.32
C LYS A 321 -6.50 -5.51 6.29
N PHE A 322 -5.88 -4.37 5.97
CA PHE A 322 -6.46 -3.27 5.16
C PHE A 322 -6.40 -3.47 3.64
N ALA A 323 -6.34 -4.70 3.14
CA ALA A 323 -6.50 -4.97 1.72
C ALA A 323 -7.96 -5.42 1.50
N PRO A 324 -8.78 -4.71 0.70
CA PRO A 324 -9.92 -5.39 0.11
C PRO A 324 -9.35 -6.54 -0.73
N GLU A 325 -9.91 -7.74 -0.60
CA GLU A 325 -9.81 -8.66 -1.73
C GLU A 325 -10.34 -7.88 -2.94
N LEU A 326 -9.50 -7.77 -3.98
CA LEU A 326 -9.97 -7.38 -5.30
C LEU A 326 -11.22 -8.19 -5.55
N VAL A 327 -12.35 -7.52 -5.80
CA VAL A 327 -13.55 -8.20 -6.30
C VAL A 327 -13.09 -9.03 -7.47
N ALA A 328 -13.01 -10.34 -7.26
CA ALA A 328 -12.60 -11.26 -8.30
C ALA A 328 -13.61 -11.10 -9.42
N VAL A 329 -13.14 -10.63 -10.57
CA VAL A 329 -13.81 -10.95 -11.82
C VAL A 329 -13.74 -12.47 -11.89
N GLU A 330 -14.90 -13.12 -11.79
CA GLU A 330 -15.05 -14.52 -12.17
C GLU A 330 -14.64 -14.64 -13.64
N GLU A 331 -13.39 -15.03 -13.88
CA GLU A 331 -13.01 -15.68 -15.13
C GLU A 331 -12.55 -17.10 -14.80
N ILE A 332 -13.50 -18.03 -14.89
CA ILE A 332 -13.21 -19.37 -15.40
C ILE A 332 -13.95 -19.48 -16.72
N SER A 333 -13.20 -19.26 -17.80
CA SER A 333 -13.58 -19.59 -19.16
C SER A 333 -13.80 -21.09 -19.34
N VAL A 334 -14.60 -21.40 -20.37
CA VAL A 334 -14.72 -22.69 -21.08
C VAL A 334 -13.39 -23.41 -21.24
#